data_AF-A0A957DWH4-F1
#
_entry.id   AF-A0A957DWH4-F1
#
_cell.length_a   1.000
_cell.length_b   1.000
_cell.length_c   1.000
_cell.angle_alpha   90.00
_cell.angle_beta   90.00
_cell.angle_gamma   90.00
#
_symmetry.space_group_name_H-M   'P 1'
#
loop_
_entity.id
_entity.type
_entity.pdbx_description
1 polymer ?
#
loop_
_entity_poly.entity_id
_entity_poly.type
_entity_poly.pdbx_seq_one_letter_code
_entity_poly.pdbx_strand_id
1 'polypeptide(L)'
;AFGAHFNTTDIPHGQYLTDYLVANGIPADRILPHTHSANTVQDAICAKKIATQSQASQIAVISSEFHMARVKFIFERVFKGMTLAYLPAPNQADPAALEKMLAHETRALRQLQEAWGAIFKQNEEIVLRPFPNKD
;
A
#
# COMPACT_ATOMS: atom_id res chain seq x y z
N ALA A 1 16.92 -4.08 -0.56
CA ALA A 1 17.10 -2.65 -0.88
C ALA A 1 15.83 -2.15 -1.58
N PHE A 2 15.39 -0.94 -1.28
CA PHE A 2 14.27 -0.33 -1.99
C PHE A 2 14.68 -0.01 -3.44
N GLY A 3 13.74 -0.06 -4.38
CA GLY A 3 14.02 0.27 -5.79
C GLY A 3 14.32 1.75 -6.00
N ALA A 4 14.95 2.12 -7.11
CA ALA A 4 15.30 3.51 -7.44
C ALA A 4 14.10 4.48 -7.53
N HIS A 5 12.88 3.94 -7.62
CA HIS A 5 11.62 4.70 -7.62
C HIS A 5 10.98 4.84 -6.23
N PHE A 6 11.57 4.26 -5.21
CA PHE A 6 11.10 4.37 -3.84
C PHE A 6 11.68 5.62 -3.18
N ASN A 7 11.04 6.09 -2.11
CA ASN A 7 11.50 7.24 -1.35
C ASN A 7 13.01 7.20 -1.07
N THR A 8 13.74 8.16 -1.63
CA THR A 8 15.19 8.32 -1.45
C THR A 8 15.56 9.32 -0.36
N THR A 9 14.55 9.90 0.30
CA THR A 9 14.76 10.77 1.47
C THR A 9 14.97 9.94 2.72
N ASP A 10 15.51 10.58 3.77
CA ASP A 10 15.71 9.94 5.07
C ASP A 10 14.41 9.76 5.87
N ILE A 11 13.30 10.35 5.40
CA ILE A 11 12.01 10.36 6.09
C ILE A 11 11.03 9.45 5.34
N PRO A 12 10.45 8.41 5.97
CA PRO A 12 9.48 7.53 5.32
C PRO A 12 8.25 8.26 4.79
N HIS A 13 7.65 7.78 3.68
CA HIS A 13 6.42 8.38 3.13
C HIS A 13 5.28 8.45 4.16
N GLY A 14 5.16 7.45 5.02
CA GLY A 14 4.16 7.44 6.09
C GLY A 14 4.34 8.55 7.12
N GLN A 15 5.57 9.02 7.35
CA GLN A 15 5.82 10.15 8.25
C GLN A 15 5.31 11.45 7.63
N TYR A 16 5.65 11.72 6.36
CA TYR A 16 5.12 12.90 5.66
C TYR A 16 3.59 12.92 5.61
N LEU A 17 2.96 11.77 5.39
CA LEU A 17 1.50 11.67 5.42
C LEU A 17 0.92 11.95 6.81
N THR A 18 1.57 11.44 7.86
CA THR A 18 1.16 11.69 9.26
C THR A 18 1.24 13.17 9.58
N ASP A 19 2.36 13.82 9.27
CA ASP A 19 2.57 15.25 9.51
C ASP A 19 1.53 16.09 8.77
N TYR A 20 1.26 15.76 7.51
CA TYR A 20 0.23 16.43 6.71
C TYR A 20 -1.17 16.28 7.32
N LEU A 21 -1.57 15.06 7.73
CA LEU A 21 -2.88 14.81 8.32
C LEU A 21 -3.06 15.55 9.65
N VAL A 22 -2.03 15.55 10.50
CA VAL A 22 -2.04 16.29 11.77
C VAL A 22 -2.15 17.79 11.54
N ALA A 23 -1.38 18.34 10.59
CA ALA A 23 -1.47 19.75 10.20
C ALA A 23 -2.86 20.14 9.67
N ASN A 24 -3.63 19.17 9.14
CA ASN A 24 -5.00 19.35 8.67
C ASN A 24 -6.06 18.97 9.72
N GLY A 25 -5.68 18.82 10.99
CA GLY A 25 -6.60 18.66 12.11
C GLY A 25 -7.00 17.22 12.44
N ILE A 26 -6.37 16.21 11.82
CA ILE A 26 -6.56 14.83 12.24
C ILE A 26 -5.76 14.58 13.53
N PRO A 27 -6.39 14.14 14.63
CA PRO A 27 -5.67 13.84 15.86
C PRO A 27 -4.63 12.71 15.66
N ALA A 28 -3.42 12.89 16.20
CA ALA A 28 -2.32 11.95 16.01
C ALA A 28 -2.62 10.54 16.57
N ASP A 29 -3.42 10.45 17.64
CA ASP A 29 -3.89 9.19 18.23
C ASP A 29 -4.91 8.43 17.37
N ARG A 30 -5.40 9.06 16.29
CA ARG A 30 -6.25 8.44 15.27
C ARG A 30 -5.44 7.95 14.06
N ILE A 31 -4.14 8.19 14.05
CA ILE A 31 -3.21 7.75 13.00
C ILE A 31 -2.40 6.58 13.55
N LEU A 32 -2.50 5.43 12.89
CA LEU A 32 -1.72 4.26 13.26
C LEU A 32 -0.27 4.41 12.77
N PRO A 33 0.71 3.79 13.46
CA PRO A 33 2.11 3.83 13.02
C PRO A 33 2.27 3.37 11.57
N HIS A 34 3.11 4.08 10.81
CA HIS A 34 3.39 3.71 9.43
C HIS A 34 4.08 2.34 9.36
N THR A 35 3.78 1.58 8.31
CA THR A 35 4.35 0.24 8.12
C THR A 35 5.68 0.35 7.38
N HIS A 36 6.58 -0.60 7.62
CA HIS A 36 7.80 -0.76 6.82
C HIS A 36 7.50 -1.65 5.62
N SER A 37 6.91 -1.07 4.58
CA SER A 37 6.59 -1.73 3.32
C SER A 37 7.42 -1.17 2.18
N ALA A 38 7.73 -2.02 1.19
CA ALA A 38 8.47 -1.65 -0.01
C ALA A 38 7.58 -1.64 -1.27
N ASN A 39 6.37 -2.17 -1.17
CA ASN A 39 5.43 -2.28 -2.28
C ASN A 39 3.99 -2.50 -1.78
N THR A 40 3.04 -2.34 -2.71
CA THR A 40 1.59 -2.44 -2.45
C THR A 40 1.14 -3.79 -1.88
N VAL A 41 1.85 -4.90 -2.17
CA VAL A 41 1.51 -6.21 -1.59
C VAL A 41 1.88 -6.22 -0.10
N GLN A 42 3.04 -5.69 0.26
CA GLN A 42 3.45 -5.55 1.66
C GLN A 42 2.55 -4.57 2.40
N ASP A 43 2.14 -3.47 1.77
CA ASP A 43 1.14 -2.54 2.33
C ASP A 43 -0.13 -3.28 2.72
N ALA A 44 -0.70 -4.08 1.80
CA ALA A 44 -1.92 -4.83 2.07
C ALA A 44 -1.75 -5.86 3.19
N ILE A 45 -0.63 -6.58 3.24
CA ILE A 45 -0.37 -7.59 4.29
C ILE A 45 -0.22 -6.91 5.65
N CYS A 46 0.55 -5.84 5.74
CA CYS A 46 0.71 -5.08 6.99
C CYS A 46 -0.61 -4.45 7.43
N ALA A 47 -1.35 -3.83 6.52
CA ALA A 47 -2.65 -3.24 6.80
C ALA A 47 -3.66 -4.29 7.28
N LYS A 48 -3.66 -5.50 6.72
CA LYS A 48 -4.53 -6.59 7.18
C LYS A 48 -4.25 -6.98 8.62
N LYS A 49 -2.97 -7.10 9.01
CA LYS A 49 -2.60 -7.40 10.40
C LYS A 49 -3.17 -6.37 11.36
N ILE A 50 -3.02 -5.08 11.03
CA ILE A 50 -3.53 -3.97 11.84
C ILE A 50 -5.05 -3.97 11.88
N ALA A 51 -5.72 -4.17 10.74
CA ALA A 51 -7.18 -4.24 10.66
C ALA A 51 -7.76 -5.39 11.51
N THR A 52 -7.11 -6.55 11.51
CA THR A 52 -7.50 -7.69 12.35
C THR A 52 -7.28 -7.39 13.84
N GLN A 53 -6.12 -6.84 14.21
CA GLN A 53 -5.80 -6.50 15.61
C GLN A 53 -6.73 -5.42 16.18
N SER A 54 -7.11 -4.45 15.36
CA SER A 54 -8.05 -3.38 15.72
C SER A 54 -9.53 -3.78 15.61
N GLN A 55 -9.82 -5.02 15.17
CA GLN A 55 -11.18 -5.51 14.94
C GLN A 55 -12.00 -4.58 14.01
N ALA A 56 -11.34 -3.99 13.01
CA ALA A 56 -11.98 -3.09 12.07
C ALA A 56 -13.11 -3.80 11.30
N SER A 57 -14.31 -3.23 11.35
CA SER A 57 -15.50 -3.77 10.67
C SER A 57 -15.67 -3.22 9.24
N GLN A 58 -15.05 -2.08 8.94
CA GLN A 58 -15.09 -1.43 7.63
C GLN A 58 -13.71 -0.90 7.28
N ILE A 59 -13.30 -1.09 6.04
CA ILE A 59 -11.99 -0.69 5.56
C ILE A 59 -12.18 0.08 4.26
N ALA A 60 -11.70 1.32 4.24
CA ALA A 60 -11.62 2.13 3.03
C ALA A 60 -10.18 2.14 2.51
N VAL A 61 -10.00 1.78 1.25
CA VAL A 61 -8.71 1.81 0.56
C VAL A 61 -8.69 3.03 -0.36
N ILE A 62 -7.83 3.99 -0.02
CA ILE A 62 -7.64 5.23 -0.77
C ILE A 62 -6.34 5.09 -1.56
N SER A 63 -6.40 5.34 -2.87
CA SER A 63 -5.24 5.31 -3.76
C SER A 63 -5.53 6.13 -5.02
N SER A 64 -4.49 6.50 -5.77
CA SER A 64 -4.65 7.15 -7.07
C SER A 64 -5.52 6.31 -8.02
N GLU A 65 -6.39 6.98 -8.77
CA GLU A 65 -7.37 6.34 -9.66
C GLU A 65 -6.73 5.41 -10.70
N PHE A 66 -5.60 5.81 -11.29
CA PHE A 66 -4.89 5.04 -12.32
C PHE A 66 -4.31 3.73 -11.77
N HIS A 67 -4.02 3.67 -10.47
CA HIS A 67 -3.44 2.52 -9.77
C HIS A 67 -4.52 1.53 -9.27
N MET A 68 -5.79 1.95 -9.28
CA MET A 68 -6.87 1.29 -8.56
C MET A 68 -7.10 -0.16 -9.01
N ALA A 69 -6.90 -0.49 -10.29
CA ALA A 69 -7.06 -1.86 -10.78
C ALA A 69 -6.10 -2.85 -10.09
N ARG A 70 -4.83 -2.45 -9.91
CA ARG A 70 -3.82 -3.27 -9.23
C ARG A 70 -4.04 -3.32 -7.72
N VAL A 71 -4.45 -2.20 -7.12
CA VAL A 71 -4.84 -2.14 -5.70
C VAL A 71 -5.98 -3.11 -5.41
N LYS A 72 -7.07 -3.07 -6.17
CA LYS A 72 -8.21 -3.98 -6.00
C LYS A 72 -7.79 -5.44 -6.11
N PHE A 73 -7.01 -5.77 -7.14
CA PHE A 73 -6.51 -7.13 -7.33
C PHE A 73 -5.78 -7.68 -6.09
N ILE A 74 -4.89 -6.86 -5.51
CA ILE A 74 -4.12 -7.20 -4.30
C ILE A 74 -5.04 -7.29 -3.09
N PHE A 75 -5.75 -6.21 -2.79
CA PHE A 75 -6.48 -6.05 -1.53
C PHE A 75 -7.62 -7.06 -1.41
N GLU A 76 -8.36 -7.37 -2.48
CA GLU A 76 -9.42 -8.39 -2.46
C GLU A 76 -8.89 -9.79 -2.11
N ARG A 77 -7.65 -10.09 -2.51
CA ARG A 77 -7.01 -11.38 -2.22
C ARG A 77 -6.44 -11.43 -0.81
N VAL A 78 -5.79 -10.35 -0.39
CA VAL A 78 -5.20 -10.26 0.95
C VAL A 78 -6.29 -10.20 2.01
N PHE A 79 -7.26 -9.30 1.87
CA PHE A 79 -8.38 -9.08 2.80
C PHE A 79 -9.57 -10.01 2.56
N LYS A 80 -9.35 -11.20 2.00
CA LYS A 80 -10.42 -12.19 1.76
C LYS A 80 -11.27 -12.38 3.02
N GLY A 81 -12.57 -12.16 2.89
CA GLY A 81 -13.55 -12.27 3.99
C GLY A 81 -13.85 -10.95 4.72
N MET A 82 -13.24 -9.82 4.31
CA MET A 82 -13.55 -8.49 4.82
C MET A 82 -14.21 -7.62 3.74
N THR A 83 -15.04 -6.68 4.16
CA THR A 83 -15.67 -5.71 3.26
C THR A 83 -14.76 -4.51 3.05
N LEU A 84 -14.42 -4.24 1.78
CA LEU A 84 -13.59 -3.12 1.38
C LEU A 84 -14.40 -2.09 0.57
N ALA A 85 -14.24 -0.82 0.90
CA ALA A 85 -14.62 0.30 0.05
C ALA A 85 -13.37 0.84 -0.66
N TYR A 86 -13.52 1.25 -1.92
CA TYR A 86 -12.42 1.80 -2.71
C TYR A 86 -12.71 3.26 -3.06
N LEU A 87 -11.79 4.15 -2.69
CA LEU A 87 -11.92 5.59 -2.87
C LEU A 87 -10.80 6.06 -3.81
N PRO A 88 -11.05 6.15 -5.13
CA PRO A 88 -10.06 6.63 -6.09
C PRO A 88 -9.81 8.12 -5.90
N ALA A 89 -8.55 8.49 -5.68
CA ALA A 89 -8.10 9.86 -5.66
C ALA A 89 -7.74 10.31 -7.09
N PRO A 90 -8.30 11.42 -7.59
CA PRO A 90 -7.95 11.96 -8.91
C PRO A 90 -6.46 12.27 -8.98
N ASN A 91 -5.88 12.06 -10.16
CA ASN A 91 -4.50 12.40 -10.43
C ASN A 91 -4.42 13.69 -11.26
N GLN A 92 -3.42 14.53 -10.98
CA GLN A 92 -3.20 15.82 -11.68
C GLN A 92 -2.05 15.77 -12.70
N ALA A 93 -1.53 14.58 -13.03
CA ALA A 93 -0.48 14.47 -14.03
C ALA A 93 -0.99 14.85 -15.41
N ASP A 94 -0.09 15.38 -16.24
CA ASP A 94 -0.38 15.65 -17.65
C ASP A 94 -0.71 14.36 -18.43
N PRO A 95 -1.37 14.46 -19.60
CA PRO A 95 -1.78 13.29 -20.38
C PRO A 95 -0.64 12.32 -20.73
N ALA A 96 0.55 12.84 -21.04
CA ALA A 96 1.68 12.01 -21.45
C ALA A 96 2.28 11.25 -20.26
N ALA A 97 2.33 11.87 -19.08
CA ALA A 97 2.70 11.22 -17.84
C ALA A 97 1.66 10.17 -17.42
N LEU A 98 0.38 10.49 -17.53
CA LEU A 98 -0.72 9.58 -17.22
C LEU A 98 -0.69 8.33 -18.11
N GLU A 99 -0.45 8.48 -19.41
CA GLU A 99 -0.33 7.34 -20.34
C GLU A 99 0.81 6.39 -19.91
N LYS A 100 1.97 6.94 -19.54
CA LYS A 100 3.10 6.15 -19.04
C LYS A 100 2.76 5.41 -17.75
N MET A 101 2.07 6.07 -16.82
CA MET A 101 1.61 5.45 -15.56
C MET A 101 0.64 4.30 -15.84
N LEU A 102 -0.36 4.50 -16.70
CA LEU A 102 -1.32 3.45 -17.07
C LEU A 102 -0.66 2.26 -17.78
N ALA A 103 0.31 2.52 -18.66
CA ALA A 103 1.08 1.47 -19.32
C ALA A 103 1.92 0.66 -18.30
N HIS A 104 2.54 1.33 -17.33
CA HIS A 104 3.22 0.68 -16.22
C HIS A 104 2.26 -0.18 -15.39
N GLU A 105 1.12 0.38 -14.97
CA GLU A 105 0.13 -0.33 -14.17
C GLU A 105 -0.42 -1.56 -14.86
N THR A 106 -0.69 -1.47 -16.16
CA THR A 106 -1.16 -2.60 -16.97
C THR A 106 -0.15 -3.75 -16.99
N ARG A 107 1.14 -3.44 -17.22
CA ARG A 107 2.21 -4.46 -17.21
C ARG A 107 2.39 -5.05 -15.82
N ALA A 108 2.44 -4.21 -14.79
CA ALA A 108 2.64 -4.64 -13.42
C ALA A 108 1.48 -5.51 -12.92
N LEU A 109 0.24 -5.18 -13.28
CA LEU A 109 -0.93 -5.99 -12.94
C LEU A 109 -0.89 -7.35 -13.64
N ARG A 110 -0.54 -7.41 -14.93
CA ARG A 110 -0.40 -8.68 -15.65
C ARG A 110 0.64 -9.58 -14.99
N GLN A 111 1.84 -9.06 -14.73
CA GLN A 111 2.90 -9.82 -14.06
C GLN A 111 2.47 -10.32 -12.68
N LEU A 112 1.77 -9.46 -11.94
CA LEU A 112 1.25 -9.80 -10.63
C LEU A 112 0.17 -10.90 -10.70
N GLN A 113 -0.69 -10.87 -11.72
CA GLN A 113 -1.70 -11.90 -11.96
C GLN A 113 -1.08 -13.26 -12.30
N GLU A 114 -0.07 -13.26 -13.17
CA GLU A 114 0.63 -14.46 -13.63
C GLU A 114 1.44 -15.11 -12.49
N ALA A 115 2.04 -14.32 -11.60
CA ALA A 115 2.94 -14.80 -10.56
C ALA A 115 2.40 -14.61 -9.12
N TRP A 116 1.09 -14.40 -8.95
CA TRP A 116 0.49 -14.02 -7.66
C TRP A 116 0.93 -14.91 -6.49
N GLY A 117 0.84 -16.24 -6.64
CA GLY A 117 1.16 -17.16 -5.54
C GLY A 117 2.60 -17.04 -5.04
N ALA A 118 3.55 -16.91 -5.97
CA ALA A 118 4.97 -16.74 -5.63
C ALA A 118 5.24 -15.36 -5.02
N ILE A 119 4.71 -14.29 -5.63
CA ILE A 119 4.87 -12.91 -5.15
C ILE A 119 4.25 -12.75 -3.76
N PHE A 120 3.04 -13.26 -3.54
CA PHE A 120 2.35 -13.16 -2.27
C PHE A 120 3.13 -13.86 -1.16
N LYS A 121 3.54 -15.12 -1.38
CA LYS A 121 4.32 -15.90 -0.41
C LYS A 121 5.63 -15.20 -0.06
N GLN A 122 6.36 -14.71 -1.05
CA GLN A 122 7.62 -13.98 -0.83
C GLN A 122 7.41 -12.72 0.03
N ASN A 123 6.37 -11.93 -0.26
CA ASN A 123 6.10 -10.70 0.51
C ASN A 123 5.57 -11.00 1.91
N GLU A 124 4.78 -12.05 2.07
CA GLU A 124 4.29 -12.51 3.38
C GLU A 124 5.47 -12.95 4.27
N GLU A 125 6.41 -13.73 3.73
CA GLU A 125 7.62 -14.12 4.44
C GLU A 125 8.47 -12.90 4.85
N ILE A 126 8.64 -11.91 3.97
CA ILE A 126 9.38 -10.68 4.29
C ILE A 126 8.70 -9.91 5.44
N VAL A 127 7.38 -9.75 5.38
CA VAL A 127 6.60 -8.99 6.37
C VAL A 127 6.43 -9.74 7.70
N LEU A 128 6.60 -11.06 7.71
CA LEU A 128 6.58 -11.89 8.92
C LEU A 128 7.96 -12.11 9.55
N ARG A 129 9.05 -11.74 8.87
CA ARG A 129 10.38 -11.83 9.48
C ARG A 129 10.44 -10.94 10.72
N PRO A 130 10.87 -11.47 11.88
CA PRO A 130 11.22 -10.63 13.01
C PRO A 130 12.26 -9.61 12.55
N PHE A 131 12.09 -8.35 12.93
CA PHE A 131 13.20 -7.41 12.81
C PHE A 131 14.36 -7.99 13.61
N PRO A 132 15.59 -8.05 13.06
CA PRO A 132 16.73 -8.46 13.86
C PRO A 132 16.77 -7.56 15.09
N ASN A 133 16.83 -8.16 16.28
CA ASN A 133 17.08 -7.42 17.50
C ASN A 133 18.32 -6.57 17.25
N LYS A 134 18.18 -5.25 17.37
CA LYS A 134 19.34 -4.40 17.54
C LYS A 134 19.86 -4.71 18.95
N ASP A 135 20.86 -5.58 19.02
CA ASP A 135 21.75 -5.66 20.19
C ASP A 135 22.44 -4.31 20.39
#